data_AF-C5FZU2-F1
#
_entry.id   AF-C5FZU2-F1
#
_cell.length_a   1.000
_cell.length_b   1.000
_cell.length_c   1.000
_cell.angle_alpha   90.00
_cell.angle_beta   90.00
_cell.angle_gamma   90.00
#
_symmetry.space_group_name_H-M   'P 1'
#
loop_
_entity.id
_entity.type
_entity.pdbx_description
1 polymer ?
#
loop_
_entity_poly.entity_id
_entity_poly.type
_entity_poly.pdbx_seq_one_letter_code
_entity_poly.pdbx_strand_id
1 'polypeptide(L)'
;MASQPNSQPEAVPESSKRGGTSSAKSPILGEVTDETNAEIIALTPWLQTATEFMVRDDGLMVYSNRQIFEERFRSLLEKLGHKDMVAKHFLRTIARPTRIYGSHPDRVSILYPLRIPSGSSPRAYPESNPDSISLKLEIGKFVEFRDPLFVNGLLDFLLIRIDGRRNWQ
;
A
#
# COMPACT_ATOMS: atom_id res chain seq x y z
N MET A 1 -76.93 -8.34 16.81
CA MET A 1 -76.12 -7.12 16.73
C MET A 1 -74.88 -7.33 17.57
N ALA A 2 -73.72 -7.51 16.94
CA ALA A 2 -72.42 -7.45 17.59
C ALA A 2 -71.39 -7.05 16.52
N SER A 3 -70.66 -5.97 16.81
CA SER A 3 -69.78 -5.23 15.93
C SER A 3 -68.48 -5.97 15.64
N GLN A 4 -67.93 -5.79 14.42
CA GLN A 4 -66.49 -5.91 14.20
C GLN A 4 -65.78 -4.68 14.78
N PRO A 5 -64.49 -4.78 15.10
CA PRO A 5 -63.55 -4.11 14.22
C PRO A 5 -62.31 -4.92 13.83
N ASN A 6 -61.81 -4.50 12.68
CA ASN A 6 -60.63 -4.87 11.93
C ASN A 6 -59.34 -4.58 12.72
N SER A 7 -58.33 -5.45 12.66
CA SER A 7 -56.93 -5.12 13.01
C SER A 7 -55.96 -6.04 12.26
N GLN A 8 -55.19 -5.42 11.36
CA GLN A 8 -54.05 -5.98 10.64
C GLN A 8 -52.93 -6.38 11.63
N PRO A 9 -52.09 -7.38 11.31
CA PRO A 9 -50.85 -7.59 12.03
C PRO A 9 -49.82 -6.49 11.69
N GLU A 10 -49.36 -5.79 12.72
CA GLU A 10 -48.28 -4.80 12.68
C GLU A 10 -46.95 -5.46 12.27
N ALA A 11 -46.22 -4.74 11.44
CA ALA A 11 -44.88 -5.09 10.98
C ALA A 11 -43.86 -4.99 12.14
N VAL A 12 -43.06 -6.04 12.27
CA VAL A 12 -41.89 -6.11 13.17
C VAL A 12 -40.84 -5.08 12.72
N PRO A 13 -40.31 -4.21 13.59
CA PRO A 13 -39.22 -3.33 13.20
C PRO A 13 -37.89 -4.09 13.18
N GLU A 14 -37.27 -3.99 12.01
CA GLU A 14 -35.98 -4.49 11.59
C GLU A 14 -34.86 -4.11 12.57
N SER A 15 -34.32 -5.12 13.26
CA SER A 15 -33.06 -5.00 14.00
C SER A 15 -31.91 -5.46 13.10
N SER A 16 -31.36 -4.57 12.29
CA SER A 16 -29.95 -4.61 11.85
C SER A 16 -29.70 -3.65 10.70
N LYS A 17 -28.90 -2.62 10.97
CA LYS A 17 -27.61 -2.43 10.27
C LYS A 17 -26.88 -1.31 10.97
N ARG A 18 -25.75 -1.67 11.60
CA ARG A 18 -24.75 -0.73 12.08
C ARG A 18 -24.35 0.14 10.90
N GLY A 19 -24.72 1.43 10.98
CA GLY A 19 -24.12 2.47 10.16
C GLY A 19 -22.62 2.53 10.45
N GLY A 20 -21.84 2.41 9.39
CA GLY A 20 -20.40 2.37 9.44
C GLY A 20 -19.82 2.16 8.05
N THR A 21 -20.34 2.87 7.04
CA THR A 21 -19.67 2.98 5.73
C THR A 21 -18.47 3.90 5.89
N SER A 22 -17.41 3.39 6.50
CA SER A 22 -16.07 3.91 6.22
C SER A 22 -15.78 3.52 4.78
N SER A 23 -16.01 4.43 3.84
CA SER A 23 -15.62 4.23 2.44
C SER A 23 -14.10 4.06 2.40
N ALA A 24 -13.63 2.82 2.23
CA ALA A 24 -12.22 2.52 2.05
C ALA A 24 -11.73 3.34 0.85
N LYS A 25 -10.65 4.11 1.04
CA LYS A 25 -10.13 4.95 -0.04
C LYS A 25 -9.34 4.07 -0.98
N SER A 26 -9.80 3.97 -2.23
CA SER A 26 -9.11 3.21 -3.26
C SER A 26 -7.66 3.67 -3.42
N PRO A 27 -6.71 2.75 -3.66
CA PRO A 27 -5.33 3.11 -3.94
C PRO A 27 -5.24 3.94 -5.23
N ILE A 28 -4.32 4.91 -5.23
CA ILE A 28 -4.09 5.83 -6.35
C ILE A 28 -2.78 5.44 -7.03
N LEU A 29 -2.82 5.24 -8.35
CA LEU A 29 -1.64 5.03 -9.18
C LEU A 29 -1.14 6.37 -9.71
N GLY A 30 0.16 6.62 -9.57
CA GLY A 30 0.82 7.80 -10.13
C GLY A 30 2.13 7.43 -10.83
N GLU A 31 2.73 8.43 -11.46
CA GLU A 31 4.01 8.31 -12.16
C GLU A 31 5.06 9.18 -11.46
N VAL A 32 6.29 8.68 -11.36
CA VAL A 32 7.40 9.48 -10.84
C VAL A 32 7.93 10.40 -11.92
N THR A 33 8.65 11.45 -11.52
CA THR A 33 9.33 12.32 -12.49
C THR A 33 10.44 11.56 -13.22
N ASP A 34 10.82 11.99 -14.43
CA ASP A 34 11.93 11.40 -15.18
C ASP A 34 13.24 11.39 -14.37
N GLU A 35 13.49 12.44 -13.61
CA GLU A 35 14.66 12.54 -12.73
C GLU A 35 14.65 11.49 -11.60
N THR A 36 13.48 11.18 -11.05
CA THR A 36 13.30 10.14 -10.04
C THR A 36 13.44 8.76 -10.67
N ASN A 37 12.86 8.56 -11.86
CA ASN A 37 12.96 7.30 -12.59
C ASN A 37 14.42 7.00 -12.96
N ALA A 38 15.19 8.01 -13.35
CA ALA A 38 16.62 7.90 -13.60
C ALA A 38 17.41 7.43 -12.36
N GLU A 39 17.08 7.91 -11.15
CA GLU A 39 17.69 7.42 -9.91
C GLU A 39 17.35 5.95 -9.64
N ILE A 40 16.10 5.55 -9.88
CA ILE A 40 15.69 4.13 -9.72
C ILE A 40 16.48 3.25 -10.69
N ILE A 41 16.63 3.68 -11.95
CA ILE A 41 17.43 2.97 -12.96
C ILE A 41 18.89 2.89 -12.50
N ALA A 42 19.48 3.99 -12.03
CA ALA A 42 20.86 4.02 -11.55
C ALA A 42 21.10 3.09 -10.34
N LEU A 43 20.09 2.87 -9.50
CA LEU A 43 20.13 1.93 -8.38
C LEU A 43 20.07 0.46 -8.82
N THR A 44 19.62 0.16 -10.03
CA THR A 44 19.35 -1.20 -10.50
C THR A 44 20.51 -2.17 -10.27
N PRO A 45 21.78 -1.88 -10.65
CA PRO A 45 22.89 -2.82 -10.43
C PRO A 45 23.08 -3.23 -8.96
N TRP A 46 22.88 -2.28 -8.03
CA TRP A 46 22.96 -2.58 -6.61
C TRP A 46 21.73 -3.37 -6.13
N LEU A 47 20.52 -3.02 -6.58
CA LEU A 47 19.29 -3.75 -6.25
C LEU A 47 19.38 -5.23 -6.66
N GLN A 48 20.08 -5.55 -7.74
CA GLN A 48 20.30 -6.92 -8.19
C GLN A 48 21.17 -7.76 -7.25
N THR A 49 22.06 -7.11 -6.48
CA THR A 49 23.05 -7.78 -5.62
C THR A 49 22.76 -7.64 -4.14
N ALA A 50 21.75 -6.85 -3.75
CA ALA A 50 21.32 -6.69 -2.36
C ALA A 50 20.72 -8.00 -1.79
N THR A 51 21.38 -8.53 -0.75
CA THR A 51 21.03 -9.82 -0.10
C THR A 51 20.71 -9.71 1.39
N GLU A 52 21.05 -8.59 2.06
CA GLU A 52 20.87 -8.41 3.51
C GLU A 52 19.41 -8.14 3.89
N PHE A 53 18.56 -9.13 3.66
CA PHE A 53 17.14 -9.08 4.00
C PHE A 53 16.82 -10.02 5.16
N MET A 54 15.99 -9.53 6.08
CA MET A 54 15.41 -10.32 7.15
C MET A 54 13.92 -10.57 6.86
N VAL A 55 13.47 -11.80 7.07
CA VAL A 55 12.06 -12.17 6.94
C VAL A 55 11.31 -11.72 8.19
N ARG A 56 10.20 -11.00 8.01
CA ARG A 56 9.25 -10.66 9.07
C ARG A 56 8.20 -11.76 9.22
N ASP A 57 7.47 -11.75 10.34
CA ASP A 57 6.40 -12.72 10.62
C ASP A 57 5.27 -12.70 9.57
N ASP A 58 5.05 -11.55 8.93
CA ASP A 58 4.08 -11.38 7.84
C ASP A 58 4.57 -11.92 6.48
N GLY A 59 5.79 -12.48 6.43
CA GLY A 59 6.44 -12.98 5.23
C GLY A 59 7.07 -11.91 4.35
N LEU A 60 6.96 -10.63 4.71
CA LEU A 60 7.64 -9.57 4.00
C LEU A 60 9.12 -9.52 4.39
N MET A 61 9.99 -9.35 3.41
CA MET A 61 11.43 -9.21 3.67
C MET A 61 11.77 -7.73 3.82
N VAL A 62 12.53 -7.38 4.86
CA VAL A 62 13.03 -6.01 5.10
C VAL A 62 14.54 -5.99 5.00
N TYR A 63 15.09 -5.04 4.25
CA TYR A 63 16.53 -4.84 4.19
C TYR A 63 17.05 -4.34 5.54
N SER A 64 18.01 -5.06 6.13
CA SER A 64 18.42 -4.84 7.52
C SER A 64 19.57 -3.85 7.68
N ASN A 65 20.40 -3.68 6.65
CA ASN A 65 21.54 -2.78 6.70
C ASN A 65 21.12 -1.32 6.48
N ARG A 66 20.77 -0.65 7.57
CA ARG A 66 20.28 0.73 7.53
C ARG A 66 21.31 1.71 6.98
N GLN A 67 22.60 1.53 7.26
CA GLN A 67 23.64 2.45 6.80
C GLN A 67 23.77 2.42 5.28
N ILE A 68 23.90 1.22 4.69
CA ILE A 68 23.97 1.07 3.24
C ILE A 68 22.68 1.56 2.58
N PHE A 69 21.51 1.29 3.18
CA PHE A 69 20.24 1.81 2.67
C PHE A 69 20.24 3.34 2.60
N GLU A 70 20.57 4.04 3.69
CA GLU A 70 20.57 5.51 3.72
C GLU A 70 21.60 6.10 2.73
N GLU A 71 22.75 5.44 2.56
CA GLU A 71 23.77 5.88 1.60
C GLU A 71 23.30 5.70 0.15
N ARG A 72 22.81 4.52 -0.21
CA ARG A 72 22.38 4.20 -1.58
C ARG A 72 21.14 5.00 -1.97
N PHE A 73 20.18 5.16 -1.07
CA PHE A 73 18.90 5.80 -1.38
C PHE A 73 18.89 7.31 -1.20
N ARG A 74 19.99 7.94 -0.74
CA ARG A 74 20.03 9.37 -0.42
C ARG A 74 19.48 10.25 -1.55
N SER A 75 20.07 10.14 -2.74
CA SER A 75 19.68 10.91 -3.92
C SER A 75 18.22 10.68 -4.31
N LEU A 76 17.78 9.41 -4.33
CA LEU A 76 16.38 9.07 -4.62
C LEU A 76 15.42 9.69 -3.60
N LEU A 77 15.72 9.60 -2.30
CA LEU A 77 14.88 10.15 -1.24
C LEU A 77 14.80 11.68 -1.29
N GLU A 78 15.90 12.35 -1.62
CA GLU A 78 15.95 13.80 -1.83
C GLU A 78 15.03 14.22 -2.98
N LYS A 79 15.09 13.53 -4.12
CA LYS A 79 14.24 13.81 -5.30
C LYS A 79 12.76 13.51 -5.07
N LEU A 80 12.45 12.47 -4.28
CA LEU A 80 11.07 12.16 -3.91
C LEU A 80 10.42 13.25 -3.05
N GLY A 81 11.22 14.04 -2.31
CA GLY A 81 10.76 15.31 -1.73
C GLY A 81 9.69 15.22 -0.64
N HIS A 82 9.49 14.06 -0.02
CA HIS A 82 8.48 13.85 1.04
C HIS A 82 8.86 14.57 2.33
N LYS A 83 8.24 15.73 2.58
CA LYS A 83 8.56 16.61 3.73
C LYS A 83 8.17 16.03 5.10
N ASP A 84 7.14 15.19 5.15
CA ASP A 84 6.56 14.65 6.39
C ASP A 84 6.79 13.13 6.53
N MET A 85 7.95 12.65 6.07
CA MET A 85 8.30 11.23 6.08
C MET A 85 8.59 10.71 7.49
N VAL A 86 7.75 9.78 7.96
CA VAL A 86 7.85 9.15 9.29
C VAL A 86 8.46 7.75 9.25
N ALA A 87 8.43 7.10 8.10
CA ALA A 87 9.10 5.83 7.91
C ALA A 87 9.52 5.64 6.46
N LYS A 88 10.64 4.94 6.27
CA LYS A 88 11.12 4.50 4.97
C LYS A 88 11.73 3.10 5.11
N HIS A 89 11.32 2.20 4.23
CA HIS A 89 11.77 0.82 4.26
C HIS A 89 12.04 0.33 2.84
N PHE A 90 13.18 -0.34 2.66
CA PHE A 90 13.43 -1.14 1.48
C PHE A 90 12.93 -2.57 1.75
N LEU A 91 11.97 -3.01 0.95
CA LEU A 91 11.21 -4.23 1.19
C LEU A 91 11.22 -5.11 -0.05
N ARG A 92 11.10 -6.41 0.17
CA ARG A 92 11.01 -7.43 -0.88
C ARG A 92 9.83 -8.33 -0.60
N THR A 93 8.94 -8.49 -1.58
CA THR A 93 7.84 -9.45 -1.50
C THR A 93 8.35 -10.87 -1.71
N ILE A 94 7.55 -11.83 -1.26
CA ILE A 94 7.76 -13.26 -1.50
C ILE A 94 6.80 -13.76 -2.57
N ALA A 95 6.93 -15.01 -2.98
CA ALA A 95 6.17 -15.58 -4.10
C ALA A 95 4.64 -15.65 -3.87
N ARG A 96 4.18 -15.52 -2.62
CA ARG A 96 2.76 -15.50 -2.26
C ARG A 96 2.24 -14.07 -2.07
N PRO A 97 0.92 -13.83 -2.21
CA PRO A 97 0.32 -12.55 -1.87
C PRO A 97 0.77 -12.05 -0.50
N THR A 98 1.34 -10.86 -0.47
CA THR A 98 1.92 -10.25 0.72
C THR A 98 1.12 -9.00 1.08
N ARG A 99 0.63 -8.94 2.32
CA ARG A 99 -0.07 -7.76 2.85
C ARG A 99 0.97 -6.69 3.20
N ILE A 100 0.88 -5.52 2.58
CA ILE A 100 1.70 -4.35 2.89
C ILE A 100 0.94 -3.52 3.91
N TYR A 101 1.43 -3.46 5.17
CA TYR A 101 0.67 -2.76 6.22
C TYR A 101 1.40 -2.02 7.33
N GLY A 102 0.68 -0.99 7.80
CA GLY A 102 0.48 -0.61 9.20
C GLY A 102 -0.71 0.36 9.29
N SER A 103 -1.83 -0.07 9.87
CA SER A 103 -3.06 0.69 10.14
C SER A 103 -2.72 1.95 10.93
N HIS A 104 -2.51 3.06 10.25
CA HIS A 104 -2.71 4.34 10.90
C HIS A 104 -3.64 5.18 10.05
N PRO A 105 -4.84 5.53 10.56
CA PRO A 105 -5.84 6.27 9.79
C PRO A 105 -5.30 7.62 9.30
N ASP A 106 -4.31 8.16 10.02
CA ASP A 106 -3.71 9.46 9.75
C ASP A 106 -2.48 9.38 8.84
N ARG A 107 -2.11 8.20 8.33
CA ARG A 107 -0.90 8.03 7.52
C ARG A 107 -1.21 7.63 6.09
N VAL A 108 -0.41 8.15 5.18
CA VAL A 108 -0.41 7.75 3.78
C VAL A 108 0.84 6.93 3.54
N SER A 109 0.66 5.77 2.91
CA SER A 109 1.75 4.92 2.46
C SER A 109 1.92 5.09 0.96
N ILE A 110 3.17 5.14 0.52
CA ILE A 110 3.52 5.24 -0.89
C ILE A 110 4.52 4.14 -1.21
N LEU A 111 4.14 3.26 -2.15
CA LEU A 111 4.96 2.16 -2.65
C LEU A 111 5.56 2.56 -4.00
N TYR A 112 6.89 2.51 -4.09
CA TYR A 112 7.66 2.71 -5.31
C TYR A 112 8.30 1.40 -5.74
N PRO A 113 7.86 0.77 -6.84
CA PRO A 113 8.55 -0.38 -7.43
C PRO A 113 9.97 0.03 -7.85
N LEU A 114 10.97 -0.71 -7.37
CA LEU A 114 12.38 -0.43 -7.66
C LEU A 114 12.98 -1.48 -8.59
N ARG A 115 12.64 -2.75 -8.37
CA ARG A 115 13.10 -3.86 -9.20
C ARG A 115 12.02 -4.94 -9.26
N ILE A 116 11.74 -5.39 -10.48
CA ILE A 116 10.84 -6.50 -10.76
C ILE A 116 11.69 -7.64 -11.30
N PRO A 117 11.85 -8.78 -10.58
CA PRO A 117 12.57 -9.93 -11.09
C PRO A 117 12.02 -10.43 -12.42
N SER A 118 12.88 -10.92 -13.30
CA SER A 118 12.49 -11.45 -14.61
C SER A 118 11.40 -12.51 -14.49
N GLY A 119 10.36 -12.41 -15.31
CA GLY A 119 9.20 -13.32 -15.29
C GLY A 119 8.15 -13.00 -14.21
N SER A 120 8.41 -12.03 -13.33
CA SER A 120 7.38 -11.52 -12.40
C SER A 120 6.51 -10.46 -13.07
N SER A 121 5.21 -10.45 -12.73
CA SER A 121 4.28 -9.39 -13.11
C SER A 121 3.49 -8.96 -11.87
N PRO A 122 4.12 -8.17 -10.97
CA PRO A 122 3.53 -7.89 -9.69
C PRO A 122 2.29 -7.00 -9.82
N ARG A 123 1.26 -7.32 -9.03
CA ARG A 123 -0.02 -6.60 -9.01
C ARG A 123 -0.41 -6.27 -7.59
N ALA A 124 -0.90 -5.05 -7.40
CA ALA A 124 -1.44 -4.58 -6.13
C ALA A 124 -2.96 -4.52 -6.16
N TYR A 125 -3.61 -4.85 -5.06
CA TYR A 125 -5.07 -4.77 -4.91
C TYR A 125 -5.45 -4.48 -3.45
N PRO A 126 -6.56 -3.77 -3.21
CA PRO A 126 -7.06 -3.52 -1.86
C PRO A 126 -7.64 -4.81 -1.25
N GLU A 127 -7.58 -4.93 0.08
CA GLU A 127 -8.18 -6.07 0.83
C GLU A 127 -9.67 -6.26 0.53
N SER A 128 -10.40 -5.16 0.38
CA SER A 128 -11.85 -5.15 0.23
C SER A 128 -12.34 -5.63 -1.14
N ASN A 129 -11.48 -5.67 -2.16
CA ASN A 129 -11.91 -6.07 -3.50
C ASN A 129 -10.75 -6.58 -4.39
N PRO A 130 -10.31 -7.83 -4.17
CA PRO A 130 -9.15 -8.39 -4.88
C PRO A 130 -9.37 -8.57 -6.39
N ASP A 131 -10.61 -8.80 -6.82
CA ASP A 131 -10.92 -9.16 -8.21
C ASP A 131 -11.34 -7.96 -9.08
N SER A 132 -11.75 -6.83 -8.48
CA SER A 132 -12.28 -5.70 -9.24
C SER A 132 -11.26 -4.60 -9.56
N ILE A 133 -10.22 -4.43 -8.73
CA ILE A 133 -9.21 -3.37 -8.89
C ILE A 133 -7.84 -4.00 -8.66
N SER A 134 -7.18 -4.34 -9.77
CA SER A 134 -5.80 -4.84 -9.78
C SER A 134 -4.90 -3.84 -10.49
N LEU A 135 -4.04 -3.15 -9.72
CA LEU A 135 -3.06 -2.21 -10.22
C LEU A 135 -1.80 -2.97 -10.64
N LYS A 136 -1.42 -2.87 -11.92
CA LYS A 136 -0.12 -3.38 -12.38
C LYS A 136 0.99 -2.51 -11.78
N LEU A 137 1.96 -3.15 -11.13
CA LEU A 137 3.11 -2.45 -10.57
C LEU A 137 4.24 -2.44 -11.61
N GLU A 138 4.75 -1.25 -11.90
CA GLU A 138 5.79 -1.02 -12.90
C GLU A 138 6.82 -0.03 -12.36
N ILE A 139 8.08 -0.20 -12.76
CA ILE A 139 9.14 0.76 -12.46
C ILE A 139 8.77 2.11 -13.11
N GLY A 140 9.01 3.20 -12.39
CA GLY A 140 8.59 4.55 -12.81
C GLY A 140 7.18 4.94 -12.37
N LYS A 141 6.44 4.02 -11.72
CA LYS A 141 5.14 4.31 -11.11
C LYS A 141 5.21 4.29 -9.60
N PHE A 142 4.16 4.75 -8.96
CA PHE A 142 3.97 4.57 -7.53
C PHE A 142 2.51 4.31 -7.19
N VAL A 143 2.27 3.65 -6.06
CA VAL A 143 0.92 3.45 -5.52
C VAL A 143 0.83 4.15 -4.17
N GLU A 144 -0.07 5.12 -4.08
CA GLU A 144 -0.47 5.75 -2.82
C GLU A 144 -1.68 5.01 -2.24
N PHE A 145 -1.63 4.69 -0.94
CA PHE A 145 -2.69 3.97 -0.26
C PHE A 145 -2.74 4.29 1.23
N ARG A 146 -3.92 4.16 1.83
CA ARG A 146 -4.16 4.32 3.28
C ARG A 146 -4.60 3.01 3.92
N ASP A 147 -5.42 2.27 3.21
CA ASP A 147 -5.93 0.97 3.61
C ASP A 147 -4.96 -0.16 3.23
N PRO A 148 -5.09 -1.36 3.82
CA PRO A 148 -4.20 -2.47 3.50
C PRO A 148 -4.14 -2.77 2.01
N LEU A 149 -2.92 -2.82 1.48
CA LEU A 149 -2.64 -3.16 0.09
C LEU A 149 -2.00 -4.55 0.03
N PHE A 150 -2.56 -5.45 -0.76
CA PHE A 150 -1.95 -6.73 -1.05
C PHE A 150 -1.15 -6.63 -2.33
N VAL A 151 0.04 -7.23 -2.35
CA VAL A 151 0.87 -7.37 -3.54
C VAL A 151 1.05 -8.84 -3.85
N ASN A 152 0.66 -9.26 -5.05
CA ASN A 152 0.94 -10.59 -5.58
C ASN A 152 2.06 -10.51 -6.62
N GLY A 153 3.05 -11.40 -6.52
CA GLY A 153 4.25 -11.42 -7.36
C GLY A 153 5.50 -10.88 -6.66
N LEU A 154 6.67 -11.23 -7.20
CA LEU A 154 7.97 -10.80 -6.68
C LEU A 154 8.26 -9.36 -7.07
N LEU A 155 8.66 -8.57 -6.08
CA LEU A 155 8.91 -7.14 -6.20
C LEU A 155 9.86 -6.67 -5.09
N ASP A 156 10.86 -5.90 -5.48
CA ASP A 156 11.66 -5.08 -4.56
C ASP A 156 11.13 -3.65 -4.64
N PHE A 157 10.79 -3.04 -3.51
CA PHE A 157 10.14 -1.74 -3.46
C PHE A 157 10.58 -0.89 -2.28
N LEU A 158 10.54 0.42 -2.48
CA LEU A 158 10.64 1.40 -1.41
C LEU A 158 9.23 1.68 -0.89
N LEU A 159 9.04 1.54 0.41
CA LEU A 159 7.83 1.99 1.09
C LEU A 159 8.15 3.23 1.91
N ILE A 160 7.50 4.34 1.57
CA ILE A 160 7.53 5.58 2.34
C ILE A 160 6.21 5.73 3.06
N ARG A 161 6.26 6.17 4.31
CA ARG A 161 5.09 6.61 5.06
C ARG A 161 5.24 8.08 5.39
N ILE A 162 4.19 8.83 5.11
CA ILE A 162 4.08 10.23 5.49
C ILE A 162 2.92 10.38 6.47
N ASP A 163 3.08 11.27 7.44
CA ASP A 163 1.94 11.71 8.23
C ASP A 163 1.03 12.52 7.30
N GLY A 164 -0.23 12.08 7.17
CA GLY A 164 -1.25 12.87 6.52
C GLY A 164 -1.47 14.10 7.38
N ARG A 165 -1.29 15.30 6.80
CA ARG A 165 -1.52 16.56 7.50
C ARG A 165 -2.81 16.45 8.32
N ARG A 166 -2.70 16.55 9.65
CA ARG A 166 -3.82 16.97 10.47
C ARG A 166 -4.18 18.35 9.97
N ASN A 167 -5.27 18.46 9.22
CA ASN A 167 -5.96 19.74 9.13
C ASN A 167 -6.27 20.14 10.58
N TRP A 168 -5.53 21.11 11.09
CA TRP A 168 -6.00 21.87 12.24
C TRP A 168 -7.25 22.64 11.78
N GLN A 169 -8.17 22.73 12.72
CA GLN A 169 -9.56 23.13 12.63
C GLN A 169 -9.82 24.39 11.79
#